data_AF-A0A4Y2LK36-F1
#
_entry.id   AF-A0A4Y2LK36-F1
#
_cell.length_a   1.000
_cell.length_b   1.000
_cell.length_c   1.000
_cell.angle_alpha   90.00
_cell.angle_beta   90.00
_cell.angle_gamma   90.00
#
_symmetry.space_group_name_H-M   'P 1'
#
loop_
_entity.id
_entity.type
_entity.pdbx_description
1 polymer ?
#
loop_
_entity_poly.entity_id
_entity_poly.type
_entity_poly.pdbx_seq_one_letter_code
_entity_poly.pdbx_strand_id
1 'polypeptide(L)'
;MLSMYTHVEQKNWDTVLPFVTFAYNSAKQNSTGFSPFFLIYGRNITTPLDVILPHNNDQDHDDSYVQQLITRSEESRQLAKIHIKDAQALDKRRYDARHRSVSYEIGDLVWVYTPIRKVGLSEKLLRRYFGPYRITRQMSEETYKVESMETDKKRRKLKDVVHALRIKPYYEPKKQLGEELRVVVSRRPVTRSQTRRQRDAVL
;
A
#
# COMPACT_ATOMS: atom_id res chain seq x y z
N MET A 1 -6.47 1.65 -12.23
CA MET A 1 -6.55 2.16 -13.61
C MET A 1 -7.04 1.06 -14.55
N LEU A 2 -6.34 -0.09 -14.64
CA LEU A 2 -6.76 -1.21 -15.50
C LEU A 2 -8.19 -1.71 -15.21
N SER A 3 -8.55 -1.87 -13.93
CA SER A 3 -9.88 -2.35 -13.50
C SER A 3 -11.07 -1.49 -13.96
N MET A 4 -10.84 -0.24 -14.39
CA MET A 4 -11.90 0.65 -14.90
C MET A 4 -12.26 0.35 -16.36
N TYR A 5 -11.34 -0.28 -17.09
CA TYR A 5 -11.46 -0.54 -18.54
C TYR A 5 -11.55 -2.04 -18.86
N THR A 6 -11.36 -2.91 -17.87
CA THR A 6 -11.61 -4.35 -18.01
C THR A 6 -13.10 -4.64 -18.00
N HIS A 7 -13.54 -5.52 -18.90
CA HIS A 7 -14.90 -6.03 -18.94
C HIS A 7 -15.25 -6.77 -17.64
N VAL A 8 -16.53 -6.95 -17.34
CA VAL A 8 -17.01 -7.63 -16.12
C VAL A 8 -16.44 -9.05 -16.01
N GLU A 9 -16.25 -9.72 -17.14
CA GLU A 9 -15.67 -11.06 -17.22
C GLU A 9 -14.13 -11.08 -17.20
N GLN A 10 -13.47 -9.92 -17.17
CA GLN A 10 -12.02 -9.76 -17.12
C GLN A 10 -11.24 -10.48 -18.23
N LYS A 11 -11.86 -10.71 -19.39
CA LYS A 11 -11.26 -11.44 -20.52
C LYS A 11 -10.42 -10.57 -21.47
N ASN A 12 -10.55 -9.25 -21.40
CA ASN A 12 -9.96 -8.30 -22.35
C ASN A 12 -8.82 -7.46 -21.75
N TRP A 13 -8.29 -7.83 -20.60
CA TRP A 13 -7.27 -7.03 -19.89
C TRP A 13 -5.98 -6.87 -20.72
N ASP A 14 -5.65 -7.87 -21.52
CA ASP A 14 -4.51 -7.93 -22.43
C ASP A 14 -4.62 -6.88 -23.54
N THR A 15 -5.81 -6.74 -24.15
CA THR A 15 -6.06 -5.74 -25.21
C THR A 15 -5.98 -4.31 -24.70
N VAL A 16 -6.35 -4.08 -23.44
CA VAL A 16 -6.41 -2.75 -22.82
C VAL A 16 -5.05 -2.33 -22.24
N LEU A 17 -4.19 -3.30 -21.90
CA LEU A 17 -2.92 -3.06 -21.23
C LEU A 17 -1.98 -2.08 -21.94
N PRO A 18 -1.79 -2.12 -23.29
CA PRO A 18 -0.93 -1.17 -23.98
C PRO A 18 -1.40 0.28 -23.82
N PHE A 19 -2.71 0.52 -23.88
CA PHE A 19 -3.29 1.86 -23.73
C PHE A 19 -3.10 2.41 -22.32
N VAL A 20 -3.29 1.57 -21.30
CA VAL A 20 -3.08 1.95 -19.89
C VAL A 20 -1.61 2.23 -19.62
N THR A 21 -0.71 1.41 -20.18
CA THR A 21 0.73 1.61 -20.06
C THR A 21 1.15 2.93 -20.71
N PHE A 22 0.64 3.22 -21.90
CA PHE A 22 0.87 4.50 -22.58
C PHE A 22 0.40 5.69 -21.73
N ALA A 23 -0.83 5.63 -21.23
CA ALA A 23 -1.40 6.68 -20.38
C ALA A 23 -0.61 6.88 -19.07
N TYR A 24 -0.15 5.80 -18.45
CA TYR A 24 0.65 5.87 -17.22
C TYR A 24 2.03 6.47 -17.47
N ASN A 25 2.66 6.14 -18.59
CA ASN A 25 3.97 6.67 -18.98
C ASN A 25 3.89 8.12 -19.46
N SER A 26 2.75 8.55 -20.02
CA SER A 26 2.52 9.92 -20.50
C SER A 26 2.10 10.90 -19.42
N ALA A 27 1.35 10.43 -18.42
CA ALA A 27 0.86 11.27 -17.35
C ALA A 27 1.99 11.79 -16.43
N LYS A 28 1.88 13.06 -16.03
CA LYS A 28 2.74 13.62 -14.99
C LYS A 28 2.39 12.99 -13.64
N GLN A 29 3.38 12.45 -12.94
CA GLN A 29 3.17 11.89 -11.60
C GLN A 29 3.32 12.98 -10.54
N ASN A 30 2.44 13.01 -9.55
CA ASN A 30 2.47 14.03 -8.50
C ASN A 30 3.72 13.93 -7.61
N SER A 31 4.27 12.74 -7.41
CA SER A 31 5.46 12.51 -6.58
C SER A 31 6.76 12.97 -7.25
N THR A 32 6.83 12.90 -8.58
CA THR A 32 8.04 13.29 -9.34
C THR A 32 7.89 14.67 -9.97
N GLY A 33 6.66 15.12 -10.25
CA GLY A 33 6.36 16.34 -11.02
C GLY A 33 6.50 16.18 -12.55
N PHE A 34 7.03 15.04 -13.01
CA PHE A 34 7.34 14.77 -14.40
C PHE A 34 6.66 13.49 -14.89
N SER A 35 6.54 13.36 -16.22
CA SER A 35 6.14 12.12 -16.86
C SER A 35 7.31 11.13 -16.87
N PRO A 36 7.08 9.82 -16.62
CA PRO A 36 8.11 8.80 -16.76
C PRO A 36 8.82 8.83 -18.12
N PHE A 37 8.07 9.04 -19.20
CA PHE A 37 8.64 9.13 -20.54
C PHE A 37 9.60 10.33 -20.68
N PHE A 38 9.20 11.49 -20.17
CA PHE A 38 10.05 12.68 -20.18
C PHE A 38 11.36 12.47 -19.39
N LEU A 39 11.30 11.76 -18.26
CA LEU A 39 12.49 11.43 -17.47
C LEU A 39 13.44 10.44 -18.16
N ILE A 40 12.97 9.64 -19.12
CA ILE A 40 13.82 8.70 -19.87
C ILE A 40 14.37 9.37 -21.13
N TYR A 41 13.50 10.00 -21.92
CA TYR A 41 13.82 10.48 -23.26
C TYR A 41 14.09 11.99 -23.34
N GLY A 42 13.90 12.75 -22.27
CA GLY A 42 14.09 14.21 -22.23
C GLY A 42 13.04 15.02 -23.00
N ARG A 43 12.14 14.36 -23.73
CA ARG A 43 11.08 14.97 -24.55
C ARG A 43 9.71 14.50 -24.12
N ASN A 44 8.69 15.30 -24.40
CA ASN A 44 7.31 14.88 -24.20
C ASN A 44 6.90 13.86 -25.27
N ILE A 45 5.90 13.04 -24.94
CA ILE A 45 5.33 12.09 -25.90
C ILE A 45 4.60 12.87 -26.99
N THR A 46 4.84 12.49 -28.24
CA THR A 46 4.02 12.94 -29.37
C THR A 46 2.74 12.11 -29.40
N THR A 47 1.62 12.73 -29.08
CA THR A 47 0.31 12.10 -29.19
C THR A 47 -0.26 12.27 -30.59
N PRO A 48 -1.22 11.43 -31.03
CA PRO A 48 -1.89 11.63 -32.32
C PRO A 48 -2.53 13.02 -32.45
N LEU A 49 -2.98 13.61 -31.34
CA LEU A 49 -3.51 14.96 -31.31
C LEU A 49 -2.44 16.00 -31.66
N ASP A 50 -1.20 15.82 -31.19
CA ASP A 50 -0.08 16.72 -31.48
C ASP A 50 0.35 16.65 -32.96
N VAL A 51 0.06 15.53 -33.65
CA VAL A 51 0.30 15.38 -35.09
C VAL A 51 -0.79 16.08 -35.91
N ILE A 52 -2.04 15.98 -35.47
CA ILE A 52 -3.19 16.59 -36.16
C ILE A 52 -3.22 18.10 -35.95
N LEU A 53 -2.83 18.56 -34.76
CA LEU A 53 -2.70 19.98 -34.41
C LEU A 53 -1.21 20.30 -34.21
N PRO A 54 -0.45 20.51 -35.29
CA PRO A 54 0.97 20.83 -35.17
C PRO A 54 1.11 22.13 -34.38
N HIS A 55 1.71 22.03 -33.19
CA HIS A 55 2.35 23.18 -32.56
C HIS A 55 3.70 23.37 -33.25
N ASN A 56 3.96 24.58 -33.75
CA ASN A 56 5.27 24.99 -34.24
C ASN A 56 6.27 24.97 -33.07
N ASN A 57 6.79 23.79 -32.75
CA ASN A 57 8.08 23.68 -32.10
C ASN A 57 9.09 23.64 -33.23
N ASP A 58 9.48 24.82 -33.71
CA ASP A 58 10.68 25.01 -34.54
C ASP A 58 11.88 24.63 -33.66
N GLN A 59 12.10 23.33 -33.48
CA GLN A 59 13.28 22.79 -32.86
C GLN A 59 14.19 22.38 -34.01
N ASP A 60 15.06 23.29 -34.40
CA ASP A 60 16.12 23.02 -35.36
C ASP A 60 16.85 21.75 -34.92
N HIS A 61 16.78 20.72 -35.77
CA HIS A 61 17.41 19.43 -35.57
C HIS A 61 18.92 19.55 -35.83
N ASP A 62 19.58 20.36 -35.03
CA ASP A 62 21.01 20.58 -35.06
C ASP A 62 21.70 19.76 -33.95
N ASP A 63 23.00 19.50 -34.07
CA ASP A 63 23.73 18.66 -33.10
C ASP A 63 23.73 19.28 -31.68
N SER A 64 23.56 20.61 -31.62
CA SER A 64 23.36 21.40 -30.39
C SER A 64 22.05 21.05 -29.64
N TYR A 65 20.99 20.65 -30.35
CA TYR A 65 19.70 20.27 -29.77
C TYR A 65 19.79 18.99 -28.93
N VAL A 66 20.57 18.01 -29.40
CA VAL A 66 20.77 16.74 -28.68
C VAL A 66 21.47 16.98 -27.35
N GLN A 67 22.49 17.84 -27.33
CA GLN A 67 23.19 18.21 -26.10
C GLN A 67 22.27 18.92 -25.11
N GLN A 68 21.46 19.87 -25.59
CA GLN A 68 20.47 20.56 -24.75
C GLN A 68 19.43 19.58 -24.16
N LEU A 69 18.99 18.60 -24.95
CA LEU A 69 18.03 17.58 -24.51
C LEU A 69 18.61 16.72 -23.38
N ILE A 70 19.87 16.30 -23.51
CA ILE A 70 20.57 15.50 -22.49
C ILE A 70 20.70 16.32 -21.19
N THR A 71 21.18 17.56 -21.27
CA THR A 71 21.32 18.44 -20.10
C THR A 71 19.98 18.65 -19.40
N ARG A 72 18.94 19.01 -20.16
CA ARG A 72 17.58 19.20 -19.62
C ARG A 72 17.03 17.93 -18.98
N SER A 73 17.29 16.77 -19.58
CA SER A 73 16.87 15.48 -19.02
C SER A 73 17.54 15.20 -17.69
N GLU A 74 18.84 15.49 -17.57
CA GLU A 74 19.59 15.28 -16.33
C GLU A 74 19.14 16.24 -15.22
N GLU A 75 18.96 17.52 -15.52
CA GLU A 75 18.38 18.50 -14.59
C GLU A 75 17.00 18.05 -14.09
N SER A 76 16.16 17.57 -15.00
CA SER A 76 14.82 17.08 -14.67
C SER A 76 14.87 15.84 -13.78
N ARG A 77 15.83 14.94 -13.98
CA ARG A 77 16.06 13.78 -13.10
C ARG A 77 16.53 14.21 -11.71
N GLN A 78 17.40 15.21 -11.63
CA GLN A 78 17.85 15.75 -10.35
C GLN A 78 16.69 16.38 -9.58
N LEU A 79 15.86 17.18 -10.24
CA LEU A 79 14.64 17.74 -9.65
C LEU A 79 13.66 16.65 -9.21
N ALA A 80 13.43 15.63 -10.05
CA ALA A 80 12.56 14.51 -9.70
C ALA A 80 13.07 13.77 -8.45
N LYS A 81 14.39 13.60 -8.28
CA LYS A 81 14.96 12.99 -7.07
C LYS A 81 14.67 13.83 -5.82
N ILE A 82 14.73 15.16 -5.92
CA ILE A 82 14.39 16.07 -4.81
C ILE A 82 12.91 15.93 -4.46
N HIS A 83 12.01 16.03 -5.44
CA HIS A 83 10.57 15.89 -5.23
C HIS A 83 10.19 14.53 -4.61
N ILE A 84 10.85 13.44 -5.03
CA ILE A 84 10.64 12.12 -4.44
C ILE A 84 11.01 12.12 -2.96
N LYS A 85 12.14 12.73 -2.58
CA LYS A 85 12.57 12.81 -1.18
C LYS A 85 11.57 13.62 -0.34
N ASP A 86 11.09 14.74 -0.86
CA ASP A 86 10.12 15.58 -0.16
C ASP A 86 8.76 14.88 0.00
N ALA A 87 8.28 14.22 -1.05
CA ALA A 87 7.07 13.41 -1.01
C ALA A 87 7.19 12.25 0.00
N GLN A 88 8.33 11.55 0.01
CA GLN A 88 8.63 10.51 0.99
C GLN A 88 8.66 11.05 2.43
N ALA A 89 9.28 12.21 2.64
CA ALA A 89 9.32 12.84 3.97
C ALA A 89 7.92 13.24 4.45
N LEU A 90 7.08 13.78 3.56
CA LEU A 90 5.69 14.13 3.88
C LEU A 90 4.86 12.88 4.21
N ASP A 91 4.99 11.82 3.41
CA ASP A 91 4.27 10.57 3.64
C ASP A 91 4.74 9.87 4.92
N LYS A 92 6.04 9.94 5.23
CA LYS A 92 6.58 9.49 6.52
C LYS A 92 5.93 10.25 7.68
N ARG A 93 5.91 11.59 7.64
CA ARG A 93 5.25 12.41 8.68
C ARG A 93 3.78 12.04 8.87
N ARG A 94 3.05 11.82 7.77
CA ARG A 94 1.64 11.40 7.80
C ARG A 94 1.45 10.02 8.41
N TYR A 95 2.35 9.09 8.10
CA TYR A 95 2.36 7.75 8.68
C TYR A 95 2.65 7.83 10.18
N ASP A 96 3.76 8.46 10.57
CA ASP A 96 4.21 8.59 11.96
C ASP A 96 3.14 9.26 12.84
N ALA A 97 2.44 10.28 12.33
CA ALA A 97 1.36 10.95 13.06
C ALA A 97 0.15 10.05 13.39
N ARG A 98 -0.07 8.98 12.62
CA ARG A 98 -1.17 8.02 12.83
C ARG A 98 -0.69 6.69 13.39
N HIS A 99 0.60 6.42 13.29
CA HIS A 99 1.21 5.19 13.75
C HIS A 99 1.18 5.16 15.28
N ARG A 100 0.86 3.98 15.82
CA ARG A 100 0.97 3.70 17.25
C ARG A 100 1.89 2.51 17.36
N SER A 101 3.00 2.69 18.05
CA SER A 101 3.90 1.58 18.36
C SER A 101 3.13 0.59 19.23
N VAL A 102 3.15 -0.67 18.81
CA VAL A 102 2.63 -1.79 19.60
C VAL A 102 3.78 -2.75 19.77
N SER A 103 4.35 -2.78 20.97
CA SER A 103 5.35 -3.75 21.38
C SER A 103 4.68 -4.93 22.07
N TYR A 104 5.26 -6.10 21.90
CA TYR A 104 4.88 -7.33 22.60
C TYR A 104 6.09 -7.94 23.28
N GLU A 105 5.88 -8.59 24.41
CA GLU A 105 6.93 -9.26 25.17
C GLU A 105 6.98 -10.76 24.87
N ILE A 106 8.13 -11.37 25.14
CA ILE A 106 8.30 -12.82 25.02
C ILE A 106 7.42 -13.48 26.08
N GLY A 107 6.52 -14.36 25.64
CA GLY A 107 5.57 -15.03 26.52
C GLY A 107 4.13 -14.57 26.35
N ASP A 108 3.89 -13.42 25.74
CA ASP A 108 2.54 -12.91 25.51
C ASP A 108 1.72 -13.83 24.62
N LEU A 109 0.45 -13.97 24.98
CA LEU A 109 -0.55 -14.68 24.19
C LEU A 109 -1.17 -13.72 23.17
N VAL A 110 -1.22 -14.17 21.93
CA VAL A 110 -1.67 -13.34 20.82
C VAL A 110 -2.52 -14.11 19.80
N TRP A 111 -3.38 -13.37 19.12
CA TRP A 111 -4.07 -13.79 17.91
C TRP A 111 -3.26 -13.39 16.68
N VAL A 112 -3.14 -14.29 15.71
CA VAL A 112 -2.43 -14.07 14.44
C VAL A 112 -3.45 -13.92 13.30
N TYR A 113 -3.28 -12.89 12.47
CA TYR A 113 -4.07 -12.67 11.28
C TYR A 113 -3.60 -13.58 10.15
N THR A 114 -4.48 -14.47 9.70
CA THR A 114 -4.24 -15.35 8.55
C THR A 114 -5.31 -15.08 7.50
N PRO A 115 -4.96 -14.54 6.31
CA PRO A 115 -5.92 -14.30 5.24
C PRO A 115 -6.29 -15.62 4.57
N ILE A 116 -7.27 -16.33 5.13
CA ILE A 116 -7.81 -17.57 4.54
C ILE A 116 -8.94 -17.22 3.57
N ARG A 117 -8.82 -17.70 2.33
CA ARG A 117 -9.91 -17.71 1.34
C ARG A 117 -10.41 -19.14 1.19
N LYS A 118 -11.72 -19.33 1.30
CA LYS A 118 -12.39 -20.61 1.00
C LYS A 118 -13.41 -20.38 -0.10
N VAL A 119 -13.23 -21.10 -1.21
CA VAL A 119 -14.18 -21.08 -2.34
C VAL A 119 -15.56 -21.49 -1.81
N GLY A 120 -16.60 -20.74 -2.16
CA GLY A 120 -17.98 -20.99 -1.72
C GLY A 120 -18.37 -20.39 -0.37
N LEU A 121 -17.44 -19.85 0.43
CA LEU A 121 -17.76 -19.11 1.67
C LEU A 121 -17.50 -17.61 1.52
N SER A 122 -18.38 -16.79 2.11
CA SER A 122 -18.22 -15.34 2.10
C SER A 122 -17.03 -14.91 2.97
N GLU A 123 -16.08 -14.17 2.37
CA GLU A 123 -14.90 -13.63 3.06
C GLU A 123 -15.21 -12.73 4.27
N LYS A 124 -16.45 -12.23 4.35
CA LYS A 124 -16.90 -11.35 5.44
C LYS A 124 -17.23 -12.14 6.72
N LEU A 125 -17.63 -13.40 6.59
CA LEU A 125 -18.04 -14.25 7.71
C LEU A 125 -16.92 -15.17 8.21
N LEU A 126 -15.80 -15.23 7.48
CA LEU A 126 -14.65 -16.03 7.89
C LEU A 126 -13.91 -15.38 9.07
N ARG A 127 -13.61 -16.18 10.10
CA ARG A 127 -12.65 -15.80 11.15
C ARG A 127 -11.27 -15.60 10.53
N ARG A 128 -10.72 -14.40 10.67
CA ARG A 128 -9.39 -14.03 10.12
C ARG A 128 -8.26 -14.07 11.14
N TYR A 129 -8.61 -14.13 12.43
CA TYR A 129 -7.65 -14.19 13.53
C TYR A 129 -7.71 -15.59 14.17
N PHE A 130 -6.57 -16.23 14.29
CA PHE A 130 -6.41 -17.57 14.87
C PHE A 130 -5.47 -17.51 16.08
N GLY A 131 -5.68 -18.41 17.04
CA GLY A 131 -4.96 -18.40 18.31
C GLY A 131 -5.63 -19.32 19.33
N PRO A 132 -5.02 -19.50 20.52
CA PRO A 132 -3.91 -18.70 21.03
C PRO A 132 -2.52 -19.10 20.46
N TYR A 133 -1.72 -18.09 20.12
CA TYR A 133 -0.29 -18.23 19.84
C TYR A 133 0.51 -17.58 20.97
N ARG A 134 1.70 -18.10 21.27
CA ARG A 134 2.63 -17.51 22.23
C ARG A 134 3.81 -16.91 21.48
N ILE A 135 4.24 -15.71 21.88
CA ILE A 135 5.46 -15.12 21.34
C ILE A 135 6.68 -15.83 21.96
N THR A 136 7.49 -16.47 21.12
CA THR A 136 8.69 -17.19 21.56
C THR A 136 9.93 -16.31 21.49
N ARG A 137 10.00 -15.43 20.48
CA ARG A 137 11.18 -14.59 20.24
C ARG A 137 10.81 -13.32 19.49
N GLN A 138 11.41 -12.20 19.88
CA GLN A 138 11.44 -10.98 19.08
C GLN A 138 12.61 -11.04 18.09
N MET A 139 12.33 -10.89 16.80
CA MET A 139 13.35 -10.86 15.74
C MET A 139 13.77 -9.42 15.42
N SER A 140 12.80 -8.51 15.40
CA SER A 140 12.99 -7.07 15.18
C SER A 140 11.91 -6.30 15.95
N GLU A 141 11.99 -4.97 15.98
CA GLU A 141 10.99 -4.12 16.65
C GLU A 141 9.55 -4.44 16.19
N GLU A 142 9.35 -4.69 14.90
CA GLU A 142 8.04 -4.98 14.33
C GLU A 142 7.81 -6.45 13.97
N THR A 143 8.77 -7.35 14.21
CA THR A 143 8.69 -8.74 13.74
C THR A 143 8.92 -9.74 14.87
N TYR A 144 7.94 -10.62 15.06
CA TYR A 144 7.89 -11.59 16.15
C TYR A 144 7.77 -13.01 15.62
N LYS A 145 8.44 -13.94 16.29
CA LYS A 145 8.24 -15.37 16.07
C LYS A 145 7.19 -15.89 17.05
N VAL A 146 6.15 -16.50 16.49
CA VAL A 146 5.02 -17.02 17.25
C VAL A 146 4.94 -18.54 17.14
N GLU A 147 4.49 -19.18 18.20
CA GLU A 147 4.27 -20.62 18.28
C GLU A 147 2.82 -20.91 18.69
N SER A 148 2.20 -21.89 18.03
CA SER A 148 0.81 -22.26 18.33
C SER A 148 0.74 -23.05 19.64
N MET A 149 -0.17 -22.65 20.53
CA MET A 149 -0.45 -23.39 21.76
C MET A 149 -1.40 -24.58 21.53
N GLU A 150 -2.07 -24.65 20.37
CA GLU A 150 -2.94 -25.78 20.05
C GLU A 150 -2.12 -27.03 19.73
N THR A 151 -2.45 -28.14 20.41
CA THR A 151 -1.81 -29.46 20.25
C THR A 151 -2.20 -30.14 18.92
N ASP A 152 -3.09 -29.52 18.15
CA ASP A 152 -3.61 -30.08 16.92
C ASP A 152 -2.51 -30.13 15.83
N LYS A 153 -2.08 -31.37 15.50
CA LYS A 153 -0.92 -31.65 14.65
C LYS A 153 -1.04 -31.04 13.24
N LYS A 154 -2.26 -30.69 12.80
CA LYS A 154 -2.52 -30.02 11.52
C LYS A 154 -2.19 -28.52 11.54
N ARG A 155 -2.24 -27.86 12.71
CA ARG A 155 -1.90 -26.42 12.88
C ARG A 155 -0.54 -26.18 13.53
N ARG A 156 0.01 -27.19 14.22
CA ARG A 156 1.30 -27.17 14.94
C ARG A 156 2.54 -26.79 14.12
N LYS A 157 2.51 -26.78 12.79
CA LYS A 157 3.72 -26.65 11.97
C LYS A 157 4.11 -25.24 11.55
N LEU A 158 3.27 -24.23 11.76
CA LEU A 158 3.63 -22.86 11.39
C LEU A 158 4.29 -22.15 12.57
N LYS A 159 5.60 -22.38 12.75
CA LYS A 159 6.48 -21.41 13.40
C LYS A 159 6.57 -20.21 12.47
N ASP A 160 5.59 -19.34 12.55
CA ASP A 160 5.48 -18.21 11.64
C ASP A 160 6.23 -17.01 12.20
N VAL A 161 6.96 -16.35 11.32
CA VAL A 161 7.52 -15.02 11.55
C VAL A 161 6.47 -14.03 11.09
N VAL A 162 5.93 -13.25 12.04
CA VAL A 162 4.76 -12.40 11.82
C VAL A 162 5.08 -10.96 12.20
N HIS A 163 4.64 -10.03 11.34
CA HIS A 163 4.71 -8.60 11.59
C HIS A 163 3.71 -8.17 12.68
N ALA A 164 4.07 -7.22 13.54
CA ALA A 164 3.26 -6.71 14.67
C ALA A 164 1.83 -6.33 14.26
N LEU A 165 1.64 -5.71 13.09
CA LEU A 165 0.33 -5.36 12.52
C LEU A 165 -0.62 -6.56 12.27
N ARG A 166 -0.07 -7.77 12.12
CA ARG A 166 -0.85 -8.99 11.95
C ARG A 166 -1.14 -9.69 13.28
N ILE A 167 -0.74 -9.10 14.40
CA ILE A 167 -0.87 -9.67 15.74
C ILE A 167 -1.89 -8.84 16.54
N LYS A 168 -2.61 -9.48 17.47
CA LYS A 168 -3.45 -8.82 18.48
C LYS A 168 -3.28 -9.50 19.83
N PRO A 169 -3.34 -8.77 20.96
CA PRO A 169 -3.31 -9.40 22.28
C PRO A 169 -4.48 -10.36 22.48
N TYR A 170 -4.22 -11.51 23.09
CA TYR A 170 -5.22 -12.50 23.48
C TYR A 170 -5.51 -12.34 24.98
N TYR A 171 -6.78 -12.22 25.35
CA TYR A 171 -7.23 -12.17 26.74
C TYR A 171 -8.02 -13.43 27.07
N GLU A 172 -7.65 -14.10 28.17
CA GLU A 172 -8.40 -15.26 28.64
C GLU A 172 -9.80 -14.86 29.13
N PRO A 173 -10.86 -15.64 28.80
CA PRO A 173 -12.24 -15.32 29.17
C PRO A 173 -12.49 -15.14 30.68
N LYS A 174 -11.62 -15.67 31.56
CA LYS A 174 -11.78 -15.62 33.02
C LYS A 174 -11.41 -14.28 33.66
N LYS A 175 -10.69 -13.39 32.96
CA LYS A 175 -10.31 -12.06 33.48
C LYS A 175 -11.32 -10.95 33.19
N GLN A 176 -12.47 -11.26 32.57
CA GLN A 176 -13.48 -10.25 32.21
C GLN A 176 -14.48 -9.91 33.32
N LEU A 177 -14.49 -10.63 34.46
CA LEU A 177 -15.52 -10.46 35.50
C LEU A 177 -15.06 -9.81 36.81
N GLY A 178 -13.83 -9.31 36.89
CA GLY A 178 -13.32 -8.71 38.12
C GLY A 178 -12.13 -7.82 37.85
N GLU A 179 -12.44 -6.55 37.58
CA GLU A 179 -11.63 -5.33 37.73
C GLU A 179 -11.94 -4.39 36.57
N GLU A 180 -12.66 -3.31 36.90
CA GLU A 180 -12.76 -2.11 36.10
C GLU A 180 -11.40 -1.42 35.98
N LEU A 181 -10.43 -2.07 35.33
CA LEU A 181 -9.28 -1.35 34.81
C LEU A 181 -9.77 -0.62 33.55
N ARG A 182 -10.00 0.68 33.71
CA ARG A 182 -10.18 1.67 32.64
C ARG A 182 -8.98 1.63 31.69
N VAL A 183 -8.91 0.60 30.83
CA VAL A 183 -8.07 0.68 29.65
C VAL A 183 -8.87 1.49 28.66
N VAL A 184 -8.41 2.72 28.42
CA VAL A 184 -8.84 3.53 27.29
C VAL A 184 -8.54 2.70 26.04
N VAL A 185 -9.52 1.91 25.59
CA VAL A 185 -9.50 1.32 24.26
C VAL A 185 -9.59 2.51 23.33
N SER A 186 -8.43 3.04 22.96
CA SER A 186 -8.35 4.15 22.05
C SER A 186 -8.91 3.67 20.72
N ARG A 187 -10.17 4.05 20.47
CA ARG A 187 -10.95 3.67 19.29
C ARG A 187 -10.05 3.82 18.07
N ARG A 188 -9.95 2.74 17.28
CA ARG A 188 -9.25 2.78 15.99
C ARG A 188 -9.81 3.98 15.22
N PRO A 189 -9.00 4.89 14.68
CA PRO A 189 -9.52 5.95 13.85
C PRO A 189 -10.31 5.32 12.70
N VAL A 190 -11.57 5.73 12.60
CA VAL A 190 -12.53 5.30 11.59
C VAL A 190 -11.88 5.51 10.23
N THR A 191 -11.69 4.44 9.47
CA THR A 191 -11.15 4.54 8.10
C THR A 191 -12.11 5.36 7.24
N ARG A 192 -11.58 6.14 6.28
CA ARG A 192 -12.34 7.07 5.41
C ARG A 192 -13.58 6.43 4.74
N SER A 193 -13.56 5.11 4.54
CA SER A 193 -14.69 4.33 4.02
C SER A 193 -15.88 4.21 4.99
N GLN A 194 -15.62 4.21 6.30
CA GLN A 194 -16.64 4.14 7.34
C GLN A 194 -17.24 5.52 7.68
N THR A 195 -16.47 6.61 7.54
CA THR A 195 -16.96 7.99 7.76
C THR A 195 -17.98 8.42 6.69
N ARG A 196 -17.87 7.92 5.46
CA ARG A 196 -18.82 8.21 4.38
C ARG A 196 -20.20 7.59 4.66
N ARG A 197 -20.24 6.35 5.12
CA ARG A 197 -21.49 5.65 5.46
C ARG A 197 -22.25 6.25 6.64
N GLN A 198 -21.56 6.91 7.58
CA GLN A 198 -22.21 7.54 8.72
C GLN A 198 -22.82 8.90 8.37
N ARG A 199 -22.32 9.60 7.35
CA ARG A 199 -22.94 10.85 6.86
C ARG A 199 -24.21 10.59 6.06
N ASP A 200 -24.25 9.50 5.32
CA ASP A 200 -25.41 9.14 4.48
C ASP A 200 -26.57 8.52 5.28
N ALA A 201 -26.40 8.28 6.60
CA ALA A 201 -27.42 7.68 7.47
C ALA A 201 -28.09 8.68 8.44
N VAL A 202 -27.75 9.97 8.34
CA VAL A 202 -28.28 11.05 9.20
C VAL A 202 -29.08 12.09 8.37
N LEU A 203 -29.48 11.71 7.16
CA LEU A 203 -30.50 12.38 6.35
C LEU A 203 -31.63 11.39 6.11
#